data_AF-A0A4P2QZZ8-F1
#
_entry.id   AF-A0A4P2QZZ8-F1
#
_cell.length_a   1.000
_cell.length_b   1.000
_cell.length_c   1.000
_cell.angle_alpha   90.00
_cell.angle_beta   90.00
_cell.angle_gamma   90.00
#
_symmetry.space_group_name_H-M   'P 1'
#
loop_
_entity.id
_entity.type
_entity.pdbx_description
1 polymer ?
#
loop_
_entity_poly.entity_id
_entity_poly.type
_entity_poly.pdbx_seq_one_letter_code
_entity_poly.pdbx_strand_id
1 'polypeptide(L)'
;MHHRVLVGMGLAVSGLALASACGDTGEACDETVTCKGPAGAFCAGECVPLPVDLSRVHPKPVLLWEGSIDEEPPPCPPDASEGGLLLYGGLDPAPGCAPCACSQPACELPAGVTASSLYMCQDGAPETRTPFDAPAGWDGACVDTAPIPPEQVGSVAVAPATAVPCAPVEAIVPRSGSLGSPWKHHAKLCAGSFYEGACGDGSGEVCFPRFHKRPTPAFKRCVQVTAGADDEKLRCPNEYPKAHTWYLGHDDGVCSPCACTATEPSVCEALVSTYADAACGREIASVIVNEEGGCADPSAGFSLGSMRAEWVTNAPGTCEASGGEPVRDRTPVDRLTYCCIEEPITP
;
A
#
# COMPACT_ATOMS: atom_id res chain seq x y z
N MET A 1 -47.46 15.64 -66.38
CA MET A 1 -48.51 16.62 -66.71
C MET A 1 -49.33 16.85 -65.45
N HIS A 2 -49.16 17.98 -64.76
CA HIS A 2 -50.10 19.13 -64.79
C HIS A 2 -51.44 18.77 -64.09
N HIS A 3 -51.97 19.47 -63.09
CA HIS A 3 -51.88 20.86 -62.59
C HIS A 3 -52.38 20.84 -61.11
N ARG A 4 -51.83 21.62 -60.16
CA ARG A 4 -52.21 23.00 -59.74
C ARG A 4 -53.72 23.19 -59.42
N VAL A 5 -54.21 23.98 -58.46
CA VAL A 5 -53.76 24.81 -57.30
C VAL A 5 -55.06 25.50 -56.82
N LEU A 6 -55.21 25.78 -55.51
CA LEU A 6 -55.92 26.96 -54.93
C LEU A 6 -55.63 26.94 -53.41
N VAL A 7 -54.65 27.66 -52.86
CA VAL A 7 -54.56 29.11 -52.55
C VAL A 7 -55.72 29.64 -51.70
N GLY A 8 -55.42 29.87 -50.42
CA GLY A 8 -56.11 30.79 -49.52
C GLY A 8 -55.08 31.46 -48.62
N MET A 9 -54.76 32.72 -48.92
CA MET A 9 -53.90 33.61 -48.12
C MET A 9 -54.61 34.05 -46.84
N GLY A 10 -53.85 34.13 -45.74
CA GLY A 10 -54.22 34.88 -44.54
C GLY A 10 -52.96 35.32 -43.81
N LEU A 11 -52.57 36.58 -44.00
CA LEU A 11 -51.53 37.28 -43.24
C LEU A 11 -52.03 37.64 -41.84
N ALA A 12 -51.24 37.37 -40.80
CA ALA A 12 -51.30 38.12 -39.54
C ALA A 12 -49.90 38.21 -38.92
N VAL A 13 -49.41 39.44 -38.85
CA VAL A 13 -48.26 39.91 -38.06
C VAL A 13 -48.72 40.04 -36.61
N SER A 14 -47.92 39.56 -35.64
CA SER A 14 -47.79 40.00 -34.22
C SER A 14 -46.95 38.92 -33.52
N GLY A 15 -45.79 39.16 -32.92
CA GLY A 15 -45.48 40.12 -31.86
C GLY A 15 -45.00 39.29 -30.66
N LEU A 16 -43.70 39.33 -30.35
CA LEU A 16 -43.13 38.68 -29.17
C LEU A 16 -43.72 39.28 -27.89
N ALA A 17 -44.21 38.43 -26.99
CA ALA A 17 -44.42 38.76 -25.58
C ALA A 17 -43.83 37.64 -24.72
N LEU A 18 -42.72 37.94 -24.04
CA LEU A 18 -42.24 37.18 -22.88
C LEU A 18 -43.18 37.52 -21.72
N ALA A 19 -44.06 36.61 -21.35
CA ALA A 19 -44.88 36.71 -20.14
C ALA A 19 -44.27 35.81 -19.06
N SER A 20 -43.64 36.45 -18.07
CA SER A 20 -43.41 35.88 -16.75
C SER A 20 -44.76 35.71 -16.05
N ALA A 21 -45.22 34.47 -15.89
CA ALA A 21 -46.44 34.17 -15.16
C ALA A 21 -46.09 33.50 -13.82
N CYS A 22 -46.07 34.29 -12.73
CA CYS A 22 -46.59 33.79 -11.46
C CYS A 22 -48.10 34.05 -11.52
N GLY A 23 -48.88 32.97 -11.50
CA GLY A 23 -50.33 33.00 -11.64
C GLY A 23 -51.02 33.63 -10.43
N ASP A 24 -51.90 34.59 -10.73
CA ASP A 24 -52.91 35.17 -9.85
C ASP A 24 -54.10 34.20 -9.71
N THR A 25 -53.92 33.16 -8.90
CA THR A 25 -55.04 32.41 -8.30
C THR A 25 -54.65 32.09 -6.88
N GLY A 26 -55.28 32.75 -5.92
CA GLY A 26 -55.05 32.62 -4.50
C GLY A 26 -55.34 31.22 -3.98
N GLU A 27 -54.34 30.35 -4.05
CA GLU A 27 -54.24 29.10 -3.30
C GLU A 27 -52.87 29.08 -2.59
N ALA A 28 -52.91 28.74 -1.30
CA ALA A 28 -51.90 29.02 -0.30
C ALA A 28 -50.47 28.58 -0.69
N CYS A 29 -49.57 29.55 -0.81
CA CYS A 29 -48.16 29.29 -0.51
C CYS A 29 -48.05 29.12 1.01
N ASP A 30 -47.92 27.87 1.43
CA ASP A 30 -47.56 27.50 2.80
C ASP A 30 -46.29 28.27 3.24
N GLU A 31 -46.30 28.60 4.51
CA GLU A 31 -45.53 29.67 5.13
C GLU A 31 -44.02 29.41 5.06
N THR A 32 -43.21 30.47 4.86
CA THR A 32 -41.72 30.56 5.02
C THR A 32 -40.81 30.73 3.79
N VAL A 33 -41.04 31.73 2.92
CA VAL A 33 -39.93 32.37 2.17
C VAL A 33 -40.19 33.86 1.93
N THR A 34 -39.65 34.73 2.78
CA THR A 34 -39.40 36.15 2.41
C THR A 34 -38.14 36.67 3.08
N CYS A 35 -37.01 36.58 2.39
CA CYS A 35 -35.88 37.50 2.56
C CYS A 35 -35.44 37.96 1.17
N LYS A 36 -35.66 39.24 0.86
CA LYS A 36 -35.33 39.85 -0.44
C LYS A 36 -33.95 40.52 -0.31
N GLY A 37 -32.90 39.90 -0.86
CA GLY A 37 -31.58 40.53 -0.99
C GLY A 37 -31.55 41.55 -2.14
N PRO A 38 -30.73 42.62 -2.07
CA PRO A 38 -30.71 43.71 -3.03
C PRO A 38 -30.09 43.37 -4.41
N ALA A 39 -29.63 42.13 -4.65
CA ALA A 39 -29.01 41.71 -5.91
C ALA A 39 -29.83 40.67 -6.72
N GLY A 40 -31.10 40.43 -6.37
CA GLY A 40 -31.92 39.41 -7.04
C GLY A 40 -31.51 37.96 -6.73
N ALA A 41 -30.51 37.76 -5.87
CA ALA A 41 -30.15 36.46 -5.32
C ALA A 41 -31.17 36.06 -4.24
N PHE A 42 -31.86 34.96 -4.46
CA PHE A 42 -32.79 34.35 -3.51
C PHE A 42 -32.10 33.21 -2.77
N CYS A 43 -32.20 33.19 -1.44
CA CYS A 43 -31.73 32.05 -0.67
C CYS A 43 -32.79 30.94 -0.71
N ALA A 44 -32.55 29.90 -1.51
CA ALA A 44 -33.39 28.69 -1.53
C ALA A 44 -33.19 27.81 -0.27
N GLY A 45 -32.17 28.12 0.54
CA GLY A 45 -31.80 27.42 1.75
C GLY A 45 -32.22 28.14 3.05
N GLU A 46 -31.30 28.18 4.00
CA GLU A 46 -31.39 28.86 5.28
C GLU A 46 -30.22 29.84 5.40
N CYS A 47 -30.49 31.02 5.95
CA CYS A 47 -29.46 31.98 6.28
C CYS A 47 -28.81 31.55 7.60
N VAL A 48 -27.53 31.19 7.53
CA VAL A 48 -26.78 30.68 8.68
C VAL A 48 -25.72 31.68 9.09
N PRO A 49 -25.51 31.89 10.41
CA PRO A 49 -24.50 32.82 10.87
C PRO A 49 -23.11 32.34 10.48
N LEU A 50 -22.32 33.24 9.92
CA LEU A 50 -20.88 33.06 9.83
C LEU A 50 -20.27 33.15 11.24
N PRO A 51 -19.20 32.40 11.52
CA PRO A 51 -18.43 32.61 12.74
C PRO A 51 -17.97 34.07 12.82
N VAL A 52 -18.19 34.70 13.98
CA VAL A 52 -17.77 36.09 14.20
C VAL A 52 -16.25 36.26 14.18
N ASP A 53 -15.49 35.22 14.51
CA ASP A 53 -14.03 35.20 14.44
C ASP A 53 -13.51 34.34 13.27
N LEU A 54 -13.42 34.95 12.10
CA LEU A 54 -12.88 34.33 10.89
C LEU A 54 -11.34 34.18 10.91
N SER A 55 -10.65 34.68 11.95
CA SER A 55 -9.19 34.55 12.03
C SER A 55 -8.72 33.14 12.38
N ARG A 56 -9.63 32.29 12.89
CA ARG A 56 -9.33 30.94 13.41
C ARG A 56 -10.13 29.82 12.77
N VAL A 57 -11.14 30.14 11.98
CA VAL A 57 -11.98 29.18 11.28
C VAL A 57 -12.19 29.57 9.82
N HIS A 58 -12.37 28.58 8.98
CA HIS A 58 -12.71 28.78 7.59
C HIS A 58 -14.15 29.32 7.50
N PRO A 59 -14.39 30.41 6.76
CA PRO A 59 -15.71 31.04 6.69
C PRO A 59 -16.77 30.17 6.00
N LYS A 60 -16.37 29.07 5.36
CA LYS A 60 -17.27 28.24 4.57
C LYS A 60 -17.77 27.08 5.44
N PRO A 61 -19.07 27.05 5.80
CA PRO A 61 -19.63 25.91 6.50
C PRO A 61 -19.63 24.66 5.61
N VAL A 62 -19.50 23.52 6.26
CA VAL A 62 -19.50 22.19 5.66
C VAL A 62 -20.51 21.32 6.40
N LEU A 63 -20.94 20.25 5.74
CA LEU A 63 -21.72 19.19 6.37
C LEU A 63 -20.80 18.06 6.81
N LEU A 64 -20.96 17.59 8.03
CA LEU A 64 -20.24 16.45 8.59
C LEU A 64 -21.25 15.36 8.97
N TRP A 65 -21.09 14.18 8.39
CA TRP A 65 -21.74 12.95 8.87
C TRP A 65 -20.69 12.09 9.57
N GLU A 66 -21.09 11.36 10.61
CA GLU A 66 -20.24 10.45 11.39
C GLU A 66 -20.91 9.08 11.53
N GLY A 67 -20.11 8.02 11.51
CA GLY A 67 -20.59 6.64 11.61
C GLY A 67 -19.52 5.66 12.07
N SER A 68 -19.94 4.41 12.31
CA SER A 68 -19.02 3.29 12.52
C SER A 68 -18.22 3.03 11.24
N ILE A 69 -17.00 2.49 11.35
CA ILE A 69 -16.20 2.13 10.16
C ILE A 69 -16.90 1.10 9.24
N ASP A 70 -17.79 0.28 9.81
CA ASP A 70 -18.57 -0.74 9.08
C ASP A 70 -19.85 -0.18 8.44
N GLU A 71 -20.21 1.07 8.75
CA GLU A 71 -21.39 1.73 8.20
C GLU A 71 -21.03 2.38 6.86
N GLU A 72 -21.89 2.30 5.84
CA GLU A 72 -21.58 2.96 4.57
C GLU A 72 -21.90 4.47 4.65
N PRO A 73 -20.93 5.37 4.35
CA PRO A 73 -21.19 6.79 4.39
C PRO A 73 -22.24 7.20 3.36
N PRO A 74 -23.28 7.94 3.76
CA PRO A 74 -24.33 8.35 2.86
C PRO A 74 -23.82 9.29 1.75
N PRO A 75 -24.53 9.38 0.61
CA PRO A 75 -24.17 10.34 -0.43
C PRO A 75 -24.28 11.78 0.10
N CYS A 76 -23.45 12.66 -0.43
CA CYS A 76 -23.62 14.09 -0.18
C CYS A 76 -24.95 14.56 -0.78
N PRO A 77 -25.66 15.49 -0.13
CA PRO A 77 -26.86 16.08 -0.71
C PRO A 77 -26.61 16.71 -2.09
N PRO A 78 -27.60 16.77 -2.99
CA PRO A 78 -27.43 17.27 -4.37
C PRO A 78 -26.89 18.71 -4.48
N ASP A 79 -27.14 19.53 -3.45
CA ASP A 79 -26.71 20.93 -3.39
C ASP A 79 -25.28 21.10 -2.81
N ALA A 80 -24.62 19.99 -2.49
CA ALA A 80 -23.23 19.89 -2.05
C ALA A 80 -22.38 19.15 -3.11
N SER A 81 -21.08 19.45 -3.17
CA SER A 81 -20.18 18.91 -4.18
C SER A 81 -20.15 17.37 -4.19
N GLU A 82 -20.22 16.77 -5.39
CA GLU A 82 -19.96 15.34 -5.59
C GLU A 82 -18.49 15.04 -5.25
N GLY A 83 -18.24 14.12 -4.32
CA GLY A 83 -16.87 13.74 -3.90
C GLY A 83 -16.47 14.21 -2.50
N GLY A 84 -17.39 14.12 -1.53
CA GLY A 84 -17.10 14.46 -0.14
C GLY A 84 -15.85 13.77 0.44
N LEU A 85 -15.13 14.47 1.31
CA LEU A 85 -13.88 14.01 1.92
C LEU A 85 -14.16 13.03 3.06
N LEU A 86 -13.52 11.86 3.03
CA LEU A 86 -13.56 10.89 4.12
C LEU A 86 -12.49 11.20 5.16
N LEU A 87 -12.89 11.06 6.41
CA LEU A 87 -12.08 11.28 7.60
C LEU A 87 -12.20 10.09 8.54
N TYR A 88 -11.22 9.88 9.41
CA TYR A 88 -11.15 8.71 10.27
C TYR A 88 -10.86 9.07 11.73
N GLY A 89 -11.34 8.22 12.63
CA GLY A 89 -11.23 8.41 14.08
C GLY A 89 -11.14 7.08 14.84
N GLY A 90 -10.52 7.13 16.02
CA GLY A 90 -10.33 5.96 16.88
C GLY A 90 -9.41 4.92 16.25
N LEU A 91 -8.15 5.28 16.02
CA LEU A 91 -7.13 4.38 15.48
C LEU A 91 -6.85 3.24 16.46
N ASP A 92 -6.95 2.01 15.99
CA ASP A 92 -6.49 0.84 16.73
C ASP A 92 -4.95 0.80 16.78
N PRO A 93 -4.39 0.31 17.90
CA PRO A 93 -2.95 0.08 17.98
C PRO A 93 -2.51 -0.83 16.83
N ALA A 94 -1.29 -0.63 16.34
CA ALA A 94 -0.75 -1.49 15.28
C ALA A 94 -0.82 -2.96 15.74
N PRO A 95 -1.26 -3.89 14.86
CA PRO A 95 -0.88 -5.27 15.07
C PRO A 95 0.65 -5.27 15.10
N GLY A 96 1.25 -5.78 16.17
CA GLY A 96 2.70 -5.64 16.40
C GLY A 96 3.54 -6.06 15.19
N CYS A 97 4.82 -5.66 15.20
CA CYS A 97 5.74 -5.98 14.12
C CYS A 97 5.85 -7.50 13.88
N ALA A 98 6.10 -7.86 12.62
CA ALA A 98 6.38 -9.24 12.25
C ALA A 98 7.53 -9.79 13.10
N PRO A 99 7.40 -10.98 13.72
CA PRO A 99 8.56 -11.60 14.33
C PRO A 99 9.61 -11.84 13.23
N CYS A 100 10.84 -11.39 13.47
CA CYS A 100 11.95 -11.67 12.58
C CYS A 100 12.30 -13.17 12.68
N ALA A 101 12.39 -13.83 11.53
CA ALA A 101 12.80 -15.22 11.42
C ALA A 101 13.96 -15.32 10.43
N CYS A 102 14.87 -16.25 10.68
CA CYS A 102 16.05 -16.48 9.84
C CYS A 102 16.02 -17.89 9.28
N SER A 103 16.47 -18.05 8.03
CA SER A 103 16.85 -19.37 7.53
C SER A 103 18.03 -19.88 8.35
N GLN A 104 18.12 -21.20 8.51
CA GLN A 104 19.31 -21.81 9.07
C GLN A 104 20.34 -22.02 7.96
N PRO A 105 21.64 -21.84 8.24
CA PRO A 105 22.69 -22.22 7.30
C PRO A 105 22.58 -23.69 6.88
N ALA A 106 23.06 -24.00 5.68
CA ALA A 106 23.11 -25.36 5.16
C ALA A 106 24.40 -25.57 4.38
N CYS A 107 25.03 -26.74 4.51
CA CYS A 107 26.16 -27.10 3.66
C CYS A 107 25.66 -27.54 2.27
N GLU A 108 26.35 -27.07 1.24
CA GLU A 108 26.14 -27.44 -0.17
C GLU A 108 27.38 -28.14 -0.72
N LEU A 109 27.13 -29.25 -1.42
CA LEU A 109 28.20 -29.97 -2.11
C LEU A 109 28.77 -29.10 -3.24
N PRO A 110 30.01 -29.35 -3.66
CA PRO A 110 30.61 -28.69 -4.81
C PRO A 110 29.69 -28.70 -6.03
N ALA A 111 29.58 -27.56 -6.71
CA ALA A 111 28.76 -27.40 -7.91
C ALA A 111 29.24 -28.24 -9.11
N GLY A 112 30.38 -28.91 -8.98
CA GLY A 112 30.93 -29.82 -9.97
C GLY A 112 32.45 -29.83 -9.93
N VAL A 113 33.04 -30.32 -11.02
CA VAL A 113 34.48 -30.35 -11.23
C VAL A 113 34.84 -29.71 -12.57
N THR A 114 36.08 -29.25 -12.71
CA THR A 114 36.61 -28.73 -13.97
C THR A 114 37.85 -29.53 -14.33
N ALA A 115 37.78 -30.26 -15.45
CA ALA A 115 38.94 -30.92 -16.01
C ALA A 115 39.83 -29.89 -16.73
N SER A 116 41.14 -30.06 -16.64
CA SER A 116 42.12 -29.25 -17.35
C SER A 116 43.09 -30.13 -18.12
N SER A 117 43.48 -29.76 -19.34
CA SER A 117 44.55 -30.43 -20.08
C SER A 117 45.94 -30.17 -19.49
N LEU A 118 46.06 -29.23 -18.55
CA LEU A 118 47.28 -28.97 -17.77
C LEU A 118 47.33 -29.85 -16.52
N TYR A 119 48.54 -30.04 -15.99
CA TYR A 119 48.76 -30.75 -14.72
C TYR A 119 48.64 -29.80 -13.52
N MET A 120 48.39 -30.36 -12.34
CA MET A 120 48.38 -29.66 -11.06
C MET A 120 47.42 -28.47 -10.99
N CYS A 121 46.31 -28.54 -11.74
CA CYS A 121 45.30 -27.48 -11.85
C CYS A 121 45.89 -26.08 -12.10
N GLN A 122 46.97 -26.01 -12.88
CA GLN A 122 47.62 -24.74 -13.18
C GLN A 122 46.68 -23.75 -13.86
N ASP A 123 46.94 -22.47 -13.61
CA ASP A 123 46.27 -21.42 -14.35
C ASP A 123 46.63 -21.46 -15.82
N GLY A 124 45.60 -21.56 -16.66
CA GLY A 124 45.69 -21.78 -18.09
C GLY A 124 44.61 -21.00 -18.81
N ALA A 125 44.72 -20.92 -20.13
CA ALA A 125 43.72 -20.26 -20.94
C ALA A 125 42.37 -21.03 -20.86
N PRO A 126 41.21 -20.35 -20.94
CA PRO A 126 39.90 -20.97 -20.72
C PRO A 126 39.62 -22.21 -21.59
N GLU A 127 40.17 -22.29 -22.79
CA GLU A 127 40.07 -23.42 -23.71
C GLU A 127 40.76 -24.70 -23.20
N THR A 128 41.63 -24.59 -22.20
CA THR A 128 42.26 -25.75 -21.55
C THR A 128 41.37 -26.36 -20.47
N ARG A 129 40.24 -25.71 -20.14
CA ARG A 129 39.34 -26.08 -19.04
C ARG A 129 37.99 -26.54 -19.59
N THR A 130 37.54 -27.70 -19.12
CA THR A 130 36.26 -28.28 -19.51
C THR A 130 35.45 -28.57 -18.24
N PRO A 131 34.34 -27.85 -18.01
CA PRO A 131 33.51 -28.06 -16.83
C PRO A 131 32.73 -29.38 -16.92
N PHE A 132 32.51 -29.98 -15.75
CA PHE A 132 31.65 -31.13 -15.51
C PHE A 132 30.75 -30.76 -14.33
N ASP A 133 29.59 -30.18 -14.64
CA ASP A 133 28.71 -29.57 -13.65
C ASP A 133 27.80 -30.61 -12.97
N ALA A 134 27.55 -30.40 -11.68
CA ALA A 134 26.55 -31.15 -10.93
C ALA A 134 25.15 -30.62 -11.26
N PRO A 135 24.10 -31.47 -11.21
CA PRO A 135 22.74 -30.99 -11.35
C PRO A 135 22.34 -30.08 -10.18
N ALA A 136 21.36 -29.20 -10.39
CA ALA A 136 20.84 -28.35 -9.33
C ALA A 136 20.27 -29.19 -8.17
N GLY A 137 20.66 -28.87 -6.93
CA GLY A 137 20.23 -29.62 -5.74
C GLY A 137 20.85 -31.01 -5.62
N TRP A 138 22.00 -31.25 -6.25
CA TRP A 138 22.73 -32.50 -6.18
C TRP A 138 23.04 -32.91 -4.74
N ASP A 139 22.75 -34.17 -4.43
CA ASP A 139 22.90 -34.78 -3.09
C ASP A 139 24.18 -35.61 -2.95
N GLY A 140 25.03 -35.64 -3.98
CA GLY A 140 26.27 -36.42 -4.01
C GLY A 140 26.14 -37.76 -4.76
N ALA A 141 24.94 -38.14 -5.20
CA ALA A 141 24.73 -39.33 -6.01
C ALA A 141 25.63 -39.36 -7.27
N CYS A 142 25.90 -40.56 -7.79
CA CYS A 142 26.66 -40.67 -9.04
C CYS A 142 25.93 -39.93 -10.17
N VAL A 143 26.62 -39.01 -10.83
CA VAL A 143 26.10 -38.29 -11.99
C VAL A 143 27.07 -38.43 -13.16
N ASP A 144 26.52 -38.81 -14.30
CA ASP A 144 27.20 -38.78 -15.59
C ASP A 144 26.71 -37.59 -16.42
N THR A 145 27.63 -36.99 -17.16
CA THR A 145 27.33 -35.98 -18.18
C THR A 145 28.06 -36.36 -19.47
N ALA A 146 28.25 -35.44 -20.40
CA ALA A 146 29.06 -35.70 -21.59
C ALA A 146 30.50 -36.06 -21.17
N PRO A 147 31.01 -37.26 -21.51
CA PRO A 147 32.35 -37.66 -21.09
C PRO A 147 33.41 -36.72 -21.63
N ILE A 148 34.35 -36.31 -20.77
CA ILE A 148 35.49 -35.49 -21.16
C ILE A 148 36.62 -36.42 -21.60
N PRO A 149 37.16 -36.24 -22.82
CA PRO A 149 38.13 -37.17 -23.38
C PRO A 149 39.50 -37.01 -22.72
N PRO A 150 40.36 -38.05 -22.72
CA PRO A 150 41.59 -38.10 -21.92
C PRO A 150 42.58 -36.98 -22.21
N GLU A 151 42.62 -36.43 -23.43
CA GLU A 151 43.48 -35.31 -23.80
C GLU A 151 43.13 -33.99 -23.08
N GLN A 152 41.97 -33.91 -22.45
CA GLN A 152 41.49 -32.76 -21.67
C GLN A 152 41.53 -33.01 -20.16
N VAL A 153 42.02 -34.18 -19.71
CA VAL A 153 42.00 -34.60 -18.30
C VAL A 153 43.44 -34.83 -17.82
N GLY A 154 44.24 -33.76 -17.80
CA GLY A 154 45.55 -33.69 -17.16
C GLY A 154 45.47 -33.43 -15.65
N SER A 155 44.47 -32.67 -15.21
CA SER A 155 44.12 -32.45 -13.80
C SER A 155 42.61 -32.18 -13.65
N VAL A 156 42.10 -32.33 -12.43
CA VAL A 156 40.70 -32.06 -12.08
C VAL A 156 40.68 -31.11 -10.88
N ALA A 157 40.20 -29.89 -11.13
CA ALA A 157 39.88 -28.94 -10.07
C ALA A 157 38.47 -29.20 -9.57
N VAL A 158 38.31 -29.30 -8.25
CA VAL A 158 37.02 -29.52 -7.60
C VAL A 158 36.60 -28.23 -6.93
N ALA A 159 35.37 -27.80 -7.17
CA ALA A 159 34.83 -26.59 -6.55
C ALA A 159 34.76 -26.74 -5.02
N PRO A 160 34.73 -25.62 -4.27
CA PRO A 160 34.55 -25.66 -2.83
C PRO A 160 33.25 -26.33 -2.37
N ALA A 161 33.29 -26.95 -1.20
CA ALA A 161 32.08 -27.24 -0.42
C ALA A 161 31.74 -26.00 0.40
N THR A 162 30.56 -25.42 0.18
CA THR A 162 30.20 -24.10 0.74
C THR A 162 29.05 -24.17 1.71
N ALA A 163 29.01 -23.25 2.67
CA ALA A 163 27.83 -23.02 3.48
C ALA A 163 26.97 -21.92 2.86
N VAL A 164 25.67 -22.20 2.71
CA VAL A 164 24.66 -21.18 2.42
C VAL A 164 24.52 -20.30 3.66
N PRO A 165 24.75 -18.98 3.55
CA PRO A 165 24.58 -18.09 4.70
C PRO A 165 23.11 -17.99 5.08
N CYS A 166 22.85 -17.69 6.36
CA CYS A 166 21.49 -17.39 6.78
C CYS A 166 21.01 -16.05 6.23
N ALA A 167 19.71 -15.97 5.98
CA ALA A 167 19.03 -14.79 5.48
C ALA A 167 17.69 -14.58 6.20
N PRO A 168 17.22 -13.33 6.30
CA PRO A 168 15.88 -13.02 6.77
C PRO A 168 14.83 -13.76 5.95
N VAL A 169 13.86 -14.37 6.64
CA VAL A 169 12.69 -14.99 6.04
C VAL A 169 11.52 -14.04 6.26
N GLU A 170 10.82 -13.67 5.20
CA GLU A 170 9.60 -12.88 5.31
C GLU A 170 8.55 -13.67 6.09
N ALA A 171 8.34 -13.29 7.35
CA ALA A 171 7.25 -13.80 8.15
C ALA A 171 5.93 -13.20 7.64
N ILE A 172 4.98 -14.07 7.28
CA ILE A 172 3.61 -13.64 7.01
C ILE A 172 3.00 -13.25 8.35
N VAL A 173 2.89 -11.94 8.61
CA VAL A 173 2.17 -11.46 9.79
C VAL A 173 0.69 -11.78 9.60
N PRO A 174 0.06 -12.57 10.50
CA PRO A 174 -1.38 -12.66 10.52
C PRO A 174 -1.90 -11.25 10.84
N ARG A 175 -2.53 -10.59 9.86
CA ARG A 175 -3.20 -9.31 10.10
C ARG A 175 -4.28 -9.55 11.16
N SER A 176 -4.03 -9.12 12.40
CA SER A 176 -5.08 -9.05 13.41
C SER A 176 -5.85 -7.74 13.22
N GLY A 177 -7.13 -7.88 12.91
CA GLY A 177 -8.07 -6.78 12.65
C GLY A 177 -9.22 -7.29 11.78
N SER A 178 -10.45 -7.04 12.20
CA SER A 178 -11.64 -7.32 11.37
C SER A 178 -11.49 -6.62 10.02
N LEU A 179 -11.44 -7.41 8.94
CA LEU A 179 -11.73 -7.01 7.56
C LEU A 179 -11.44 -5.54 7.16
N GLY A 180 -10.17 -5.12 7.23
CA GLY A 180 -9.62 -4.16 6.25
C GLY A 180 -9.34 -2.72 6.66
N SER A 181 -9.72 -2.23 7.85
CA SER A 181 -9.39 -0.87 8.31
C SER A 181 -8.92 -0.83 9.76
N PRO A 182 -7.86 -0.07 10.11
CA PRO A 182 -7.41 0.09 11.49
C PRO A 182 -8.18 1.17 12.27
N TRP A 183 -9.26 1.73 11.72
CA TRP A 183 -10.05 2.78 12.35
C TRP A 183 -11.37 2.26 12.90
N LYS A 184 -11.84 2.82 14.01
CA LYS A 184 -13.16 2.49 14.60
C LYS A 184 -14.30 3.29 13.98
N HIS A 185 -14.01 4.51 13.55
CA HIS A 185 -15.00 5.46 13.07
C HIS A 185 -14.53 6.12 11.79
N HIS A 186 -15.49 6.54 10.98
CA HIS A 186 -15.23 7.47 9.90
C HIS A 186 -16.26 8.60 9.90
N ALA A 187 -15.93 9.63 9.14
CA ALA A 187 -16.82 10.75 8.88
C ALA A 187 -16.73 11.16 7.41
N LYS A 188 -17.81 11.72 6.89
CA LYS A 188 -17.87 12.24 5.53
C LYS A 188 -18.20 13.71 5.55
N LEU A 189 -17.35 14.49 4.89
CA LEU A 189 -17.51 15.91 4.72
C LEU A 189 -18.08 16.24 3.35
N CYS A 190 -19.15 17.01 3.32
CA CYS A 190 -19.72 17.54 2.09
C CYS A 190 -19.59 19.07 2.10
N ALA A 191 -18.92 19.62 1.10
CA ALA A 191 -18.83 21.06 0.92
C ALA A 191 -20.06 21.55 0.14
N GLY A 192 -20.80 22.49 0.72
CA GLY A 192 -21.94 23.13 0.07
C GLY A 192 -21.51 24.22 -0.91
N SER A 193 -22.35 24.48 -1.91
CA SER A 193 -22.33 25.77 -2.61
C SER A 193 -22.99 26.83 -1.70
N PHE A 194 -22.36 27.99 -1.54
CA PHE A 194 -22.89 29.11 -0.75
C PHE A 194 -22.86 30.37 -1.60
N TYR A 195 -23.94 31.16 -1.49
CA TYR A 195 -24.11 32.41 -2.22
C TYR A 195 -24.03 33.57 -1.23
N GLU A 196 -22.96 34.35 -1.33
CA GLU A 196 -22.79 35.60 -0.58
C GLU A 196 -23.87 36.62 -1.03
N GLY A 197 -24.42 37.39 -0.09
CA GLY A 197 -25.43 38.44 -0.37
C GLY A 197 -26.88 37.95 -0.55
N ALA A 198 -27.12 36.63 -0.63
CA ALA A 198 -28.47 36.07 -0.74
C ALA A 198 -29.31 36.21 0.56
N CYS A 199 -28.65 36.46 1.70
CA CYS A 199 -29.27 36.71 3.01
C CYS A 199 -29.37 38.20 3.36
N GLY A 200 -29.08 39.09 2.40
CA GLY A 200 -29.02 40.54 2.60
C GLY A 200 -27.64 41.01 3.03
N ASP A 201 -27.23 42.17 2.51
CA ASP A 201 -25.91 42.75 2.76
C ASP A 201 -25.76 43.15 4.24
N GLY A 202 -24.65 42.76 4.86
CA GLY A 202 -24.33 43.12 6.25
C GLY A 202 -25.02 42.27 7.33
N SER A 203 -25.75 41.21 6.96
CA SER A 203 -26.35 40.26 7.91
C SER A 203 -25.32 39.44 8.70
N GLY A 204 -24.10 39.28 8.15
CA GLY A 204 -23.13 38.32 8.70
C GLY A 204 -23.55 36.86 8.47
N GLU A 205 -24.52 36.63 7.59
CA GLU A 205 -25.07 35.31 7.28
C GLU A 205 -24.77 34.93 5.84
N VAL A 206 -24.62 33.64 5.60
CA VAL A 206 -24.52 33.07 4.25
C VAL A 206 -25.71 32.20 3.98
N CYS A 207 -26.18 32.21 2.72
CA CYS A 207 -27.19 31.27 2.32
C CYS A 207 -26.57 29.89 2.22
N PHE A 208 -27.04 28.98 3.07
CA PHE A 208 -26.60 27.59 3.12
C PHE A 208 -27.81 26.69 2.83
N PRO A 209 -27.70 25.64 2.01
CA PRO A 209 -28.87 24.83 1.69
C PRO A 209 -29.46 24.16 2.95
N ARG A 210 -30.79 23.97 2.97
CA ARG A 210 -31.49 23.35 4.12
C ARG A 210 -31.26 21.84 4.12
N PHE A 211 -30.32 21.37 4.94
CA PHE A 211 -30.06 19.93 5.09
C PHE A 211 -30.68 19.34 6.38
N HIS A 212 -31.01 20.21 7.34
CA HIS A 212 -31.49 19.91 8.69
C HIS A 212 -32.92 19.35 8.80
N LYS A 213 -33.70 19.38 7.71
CA LYS A 213 -35.12 18.97 7.73
C LYS A 213 -35.40 17.60 7.08
N ARG A 214 -34.38 16.86 6.63
CA ARG A 214 -34.60 15.53 6.04
C ARG A 214 -34.32 14.43 7.08
N PRO A 215 -35.23 13.46 7.26
CA PRO A 215 -35.00 12.35 8.18
C PRO A 215 -33.92 11.45 7.58
N THR A 216 -32.79 11.34 8.27
CA THR A 216 -31.68 10.41 8.02
C THR A 216 -31.07 10.43 6.61
N PRO A 217 -29.75 10.62 6.49
CA PRO A 217 -28.74 10.66 7.55
C PRO A 217 -28.61 12.07 8.16
N ALA A 218 -28.35 12.13 9.47
CA ALA A 218 -28.19 13.38 10.18
C ALA A 218 -26.79 13.97 9.92
N PHE A 219 -26.70 14.89 8.96
CA PHE A 219 -25.51 15.71 8.77
C PHE A 219 -25.50 16.88 9.76
N LYS A 220 -24.36 17.10 10.42
CA LYS A 220 -24.10 18.26 11.27
C LYS A 220 -23.56 19.40 10.43
N ARG A 221 -23.92 20.63 10.76
CA ARG A 221 -23.31 21.83 10.15
C ARG A 221 -22.08 22.23 10.95
N CYS A 222 -20.95 22.36 10.27
CA CYS A 222 -19.66 22.60 10.90
C CYS A 222 -18.81 23.64 10.16
N VAL A 223 -17.81 24.19 10.83
CA VAL A 223 -16.76 25.03 10.25
C VAL A 223 -15.40 24.43 10.56
N GLN A 224 -14.50 24.44 9.57
CA GLN A 224 -13.14 23.93 9.75
C GLN A 224 -12.31 24.94 10.51
N VAL A 225 -11.48 24.48 11.45
CA VAL A 225 -10.49 25.32 12.12
C VAL A 225 -9.29 25.53 11.19
N THR A 226 -8.86 26.78 11.05
CA THR A 226 -7.70 27.19 10.22
C THR A 226 -6.44 27.49 11.04
N ALA A 227 -6.58 27.69 12.35
CA ALA A 227 -5.43 27.87 13.24
C ALA A 227 -4.60 26.58 13.34
N GLY A 228 -3.27 26.72 13.42
CA GLY A 228 -2.32 25.61 13.41
C GLY A 228 -2.76 24.46 14.33
N ALA A 229 -2.70 23.24 13.81
CA ALA A 229 -3.33 22.06 14.36
C ALA A 229 -2.99 21.75 15.84
N ASP A 230 -1.96 22.38 16.41
CA ASP A 230 -1.38 22.09 17.72
C ASP A 230 -1.76 23.04 18.86
N ASP A 231 -2.71 23.97 18.65
CA ASP A 231 -3.14 24.85 19.74
C ASP A 231 -4.08 24.11 20.70
N GLU A 232 -3.52 23.60 21.81
CA GLU A 232 -4.24 22.94 22.91
C GLU A 232 -5.33 23.85 23.54
N LYS A 233 -5.33 25.15 23.20
CA LYS A 233 -6.35 26.14 23.58
C LYS A 233 -7.34 26.45 22.46
N LEU A 234 -7.46 25.59 21.45
CA LEU A 234 -8.43 25.77 20.40
C LEU A 234 -9.86 25.74 20.99
N ARG A 235 -10.47 26.92 21.06
CA ARG A 235 -11.87 27.09 21.45
C ARG A 235 -12.70 27.30 20.21
N CYS A 236 -13.67 26.42 20.00
CA CYS A 236 -14.65 26.63 18.95
C CYS A 236 -15.45 27.92 19.20
N PRO A 237 -15.87 28.64 18.14
CA PRO A 237 -16.77 29.78 18.26
C PRO A 237 -18.08 29.39 18.95
N ASN A 238 -18.73 30.35 19.61
CA ASN A 238 -20.00 30.10 20.31
C ASN A 238 -21.10 29.61 19.36
N GLU A 239 -21.03 30.04 18.10
CA GLU A 239 -21.96 29.64 17.03
C GLU A 239 -21.77 28.18 16.61
N TYR A 240 -20.62 27.56 16.94
CA TYR A 240 -20.26 26.18 16.58
C TYR A 240 -19.59 25.48 17.77
N PRO A 241 -20.28 25.27 18.90
CA PRO A 241 -19.63 25.01 20.19
C PRO A 241 -18.94 23.64 20.32
N LYS A 242 -19.19 22.69 19.41
CA LYS A 242 -18.77 21.29 19.56
C LYS A 242 -17.60 20.94 18.65
N ALA A 243 -16.45 20.65 19.24
CA ALA A 243 -15.25 20.25 18.51
C ALA A 243 -15.31 18.75 18.15
N HIS A 244 -15.05 18.44 16.89
CA HIS A 244 -14.85 17.10 16.37
C HIS A 244 -13.48 17.02 15.69
N THR A 245 -12.60 16.17 16.21
CA THR A 245 -11.26 15.97 15.67
C THR A 245 -11.20 14.66 14.90
N TRP A 246 -10.67 14.73 13.68
CA TRP A 246 -10.55 13.62 12.76
C TRP A 246 -9.20 13.65 12.04
N TYR A 247 -8.90 12.60 11.28
CA TYR A 247 -7.63 12.41 10.60
C TYR A 247 -7.83 11.96 9.15
N LEU A 248 -6.94 12.33 8.24
CA LEU A 248 -6.99 11.84 6.85
C LEU A 248 -6.40 10.44 6.69
N GLY A 249 -5.48 10.07 7.58
CA GLY A 249 -4.78 8.80 7.50
C GLY A 249 -4.01 8.48 8.76
N HIS A 250 -3.24 7.41 8.70
CA HIS A 250 -2.29 7.03 9.73
C HIS A 250 -0.95 6.73 9.09
N ASP A 251 0.06 6.76 9.94
CA ASP A 251 1.36 6.22 9.66
C ASP A 251 1.43 4.83 10.29
N ASP A 252 1.82 3.80 9.52
CA ASP A 252 1.79 2.40 9.96
C ASP A 252 2.80 2.05 11.06
N GLY A 253 3.60 3.02 11.50
CA GLY A 253 4.67 2.80 12.46
C GLY A 253 5.94 2.31 11.76
N VAL A 254 7.02 2.17 12.52
CA VAL A 254 8.30 1.70 11.98
C VAL A 254 8.74 0.48 12.78
N CYS A 255 8.97 -0.62 12.09
CA CYS A 255 9.61 -1.81 12.67
C CYS A 255 11.12 -1.70 12.46
N SER A 256 11.90 -2.23 13.41
CA SER A 256 13.33 -2.42 13.22
C SER A 256 13.56 -3.40 12.06
N PRO A 257 14.60 -3.19 11.23
CA PRO A 257 14.91 -4.12 10.15
C PRO A 257 15.27 -5.49 10.72
N CYS A 258 14.78 -6.55 10.08
CA CYS A 258 15.14 -7.92 10.45
C CYS A 258 16.58 -8.21 10.03
N ALA A 259 17.39 -8.68 10.96
CA ALA A 259 18.79 -9.02 10.77
C ALA A 259 19.08 -10.43 11.29
N CYS A 260 19.82 -11.20 10.49
CA CYS A 260 20.25 -12.55 10.82
C CYS A 260 21.76 -12.56 11.02
N THR A 261 22.20 -13.03 12.19
CA THR A 261 23.62 -13.09 12.52
C THR A 261 24.03 -14.54 12.73
N ALA A 262 25.11 -14.97 12.06
CA ALA A 262 25.71 -16.27 12.30
C ALA A 262 26.36 -16.28 13.69
N THR A 263 25.94 -17.24 14.52
CA THR A 263 26.45 -17.41 15.89
C THR A 263 27.50 -18.51 15.98
N GLU A 264 27.41 -19.52 15.12
CA GLU A 264 28.39 -20.61 15.00
C GLU A 264 28.85 -20.75 13.55
N PRO A 265 30.15 -21.01 13.31
CA PRO A 265 30.67 -21.23 11.97
C PRO A 265 30.14 -22.56 11.39
N SER A 266 29.95 -22.59 10.08
CA SER A 266 29.66 -23.84 9.37
C SER A 266 30.96 -24.57 9.03
N VAL A 267 30.97 -25.88 9.16
CA VAL A 267 32.08 -26.75 8.71
C VAL A 267 31.52 -27.70 7.66
N CYS A 268 31.86 -27.44 6.41
CA CYS A 268 31.41 -28.19 5.25
C CYS A 268 32.63 -28.81 4.55
N GLU A 269 32.75 -30.13 4.61
CA GLU A 269 33.84 -30.89 3.99
C GLU A 269 33.26 -32.06 3.22
N ALA A 270 33.63 -32.19 1.95
CA ALA A 270 33.14 -33.24 1.07
C ALA A 270 34.31 -34.01 0.44
N LEU A 271 34.16 -35.32 0.32
CA LEU A 271 35.01 -36.16 -0.51
C LEU A 271 34.37 -36.23 -1.90
N VAL A 272 35.05 -35.71 -2.91
CA VAL A 272 34.62 -35.81 -4.31
C VAL A 272 35.49 -36.83 -5.02
N SER A 273 34.85 -37.82 -5.62
CA SER A 273 35.52 -38.82 -6.46
C SER A 273 35.07 -38.66 -7.91
N THR A 274 36.02 -38.81 -8.83
CA THR A 274 35.79 -38.80 -10.26
C THR A 274 36.13 -40.15 -10.88
N TYR A 275 35.44 -40.48 -11.97
CA TYR A 275 35.45 -41.83 -12.55
C TYR A 275 35.63 -41.82 -14.06
N ALA A 276 36.25 -42.87 -14.59
CA ALA A 276 36.46 -43.02 -16.02
C ALA A 276 35.20 -43.44 -16.79
N ASP A 277 34.33 -44.19 -16.13
CA ASP A 277 33.05 -44.67 -16.66
C ASP A 277 31.89 -43.80 -16.19
N ALA A 278 30.70 -44.03 -16.75
CA ALA A 278 29.48 -43.31 -16.38
C ALA A 278 28.78 -43.85 -15.13
N ALA A 279 29.21 -45.00 -14.58
CA ALA A 279 28.53 -45.69 -13.48
C ALA A 279 29.26 -45.57 -12.13
N CYS A 280 30.20 -44.62 -12.02
CA CYS A 280 31.07 -44.44 -10.86
C CYS A 280 31.78 -45.73 -10.39
N GLY A 281 32.21 -46.60 -11.32
CA GLY A 281 32.81 -47.91 -11.02
C GLY A 281 34.34 -47.96 -11.07
N ARG A 282 34.99 -47.09 -11.85
CA ARG A 282 36.44 -46.98 -12.03
C ARG A 282 36.93 -45.60 -11.63
N GLU A 283 37.27 -45.44 -10.36
CA GLU A 283 37.79 -44.18 -9.82
C GLU A 283 39.12 -43.80 -10.51
N ILE A 284 39.28 -42.52 -10.84
CA ILE A 284 40.51 -41.96 -11.43
C ILE A 284 41.18 -40.93 -10.52
N ALA A 285 40.40 -40.26 -9.66
CA ALA A 285 40.89 -39.34 -8.65
C ALA A 285 39.84 -39.18 -7.53
N SER A 286 40.32 -38.85 -6.33
CA SER A 286 39.48 -38.46 -5.20
C SER A 286 40.19 -37.38 -4.36
N VAL A 287 39.42 -36.41 -3.88
CA VAL A 287 39.94 -35.27 -3.12
C VAL A 287 38.93 -34.83 -2.07
N ILE A 288 39.42 -34.50 -0.87
CA ILE A 288 38.63 -33.84 0.17
C ILE A 288 38.69 -32.34 -0.10
N VAL A 289 37.53 -31.71 -0.18
CA VAL A 289 37.39 -30.26 -0.38
C VAL A 289 36.65 -29.61 0.77
N ASN A 290 37.06 -28.39 1.07
CA ASN A 290 36.42 -27.47 2.01
C ASN A 290 36.08 -26.17 1.26
N GLU A 291 36.02 -25.03 1.96
CA GLU A 291 35.76 -23.71 1.37
C GLU A 291 36.82 -23.22 0.36
N GLU A 292 37.98 -23.86 0.27
CA GLU A 292 39.03 -23.55 -0.71
C GLU A 292 38.93 -24.39 -2.00
N GLY A 293 38.14 -25.45 -2.00
CA GLY A 293 38.11 -26.43 -3.09
C GLY A 293 39.29 -27.39 -3.05
N GLY A 294 39.65 -27.96 -4.19
CA GLY A 294 40.78 -28.89 -4.27
C GLY A 294 41.24 -29.19 -5.69
N CYS A 295 42.37 -29.88 -5.79
CA CYS A 295 42.94 -30.32 -7.05
C CYS A 295 43.40 -31.76 -6.94
N ALA A 296 43.18 -32.54 -8.00
CA ALA A 296 43.74 -33.87 -8.14
C ALA A 296 44.28 -34.09 -9.57
N ASP A 297 45.39 -34.81 -9.67
CA ASP A 297 45.95 -35.26 -10.94
C ASP A 297 45.54 -36.72 -11.16
N PRO A 298 44.54 -36.99 -12.02
CA PRO A 298 44.15 -38.35 -12.34
C PRO A 298 45.28 -39.05 -13.11
N SER A 299 45.26 -40.38 -13.09
CA SER A 299 46.21 -41.15 -13.88
C SER A 299 46.10 -40.81 -15.38
N ALA A 300 47.24 -40.72 -16.06
CA ALA A 300 47.25 -40.33 -17.47
C ALA A 300 46.47 -41.30 -18.35
N GLY A 301 45.72 -40.76 -19.33
CA GLY A 301 45.03 -41.54 -20.36
C GLY A 301 43.61 -41.98 -20.00
N PHE A 302 43.04 -41.52 -18.89
CA PHE A 302 41.63 -41.74 -18.57
C PHE A 302 40.74 -40.57 -19.00
N SER A 303 39.56 -40.89 -19.52
CA SER A 303 38.46 -39.93 -19.66
C SER A 303 37.83 -39.62 -18.30
N LEU A 304 37.11 -38.52 -18.19
CA LEU A 304 36.21 -38.25 -17.06
C LEU A 304 34.76 -38.52 -17.51
N GLY A 305 34.15 -39.58 -16.99
CA GLY A 305 32.83 -40.05 -17.37
C GLY A 305 31.73 -39.77 -16.33
N SER A 306 32.07 -39.80 -15.04
CA SER A 306 31.13 -39.49 -13.96
C SER A 306 31.84 -38.95 -12.72
N MET A 307 31.05 -38.37 -11.81
CA MET A 307 31.52 -37.94 -10.49
C MET A 307 30.49 -38.32 -9.41
N ARG A 308 30.98 -38.43 -8.18
CA ARG A 308 30.16 -38.59 -6.97
C ARG A 308 30.74 -37.74 -5.85
N ALA A 309 29.93 -37.40 -4.86
CA ALA A 309 30.42 -36.76 -3.64
C ALA A 309 29.79 -37.37 -2.39
N GLU A 310 30.56 -37.39 -1.31
CA GLU A 310 30.12 -37.87 0.00
C GLU A 310 30.55 -36.85 1.06
N TRP A 311 29.70 -36.59 2.05
CA TRP A 311 30.06 -35.69 3.14
C TRP A 311 31.10 -36.34 4.06
N VAL A 312 32.22 -35.65 4.26
CA VAL A 312 33.16 -35.95 5.35
C VAL A 312 32.64 -35.30 6.63
N THR A 313 32.32 -34.01 6.53
CA THR A 313 31.73 -33.21 7.60
C THR A 313 30.59 -32.38 7.03
N ASN A 314 29.38 -32.56 7.55
CA ASN A 314 28.21 -31.73 7.25
C ASN A 314 27.68 -31.15 8.56
N ALA A 315 28.35 -30.09 9.02
CA ALA A 315 28.02 -29.38 10.24
C ALA A 315 27.67 -27.93 9.90
N PRO A 316 26.45 -27.65 9.45
CA PRO A 316 26.00 -26.28 9.25
C PRO A 316 25.99 -25.53 10.58
N GLY A 317 26.38 -24.27 10.54
CA GLY A 317 26.34 -23.38 11.70
C GLY A 317 24.91 -22.99 12.08
N THR A 318 24.81 -22.10 13.06
CA THR A 318 23.51 -21.59 13.53
C THR A 318 23.40 -20.09 13.33
N CYS A 319 22.16 -19.60 13.23
CA CYS A 319 21.89 -18.17 13.19
C CYS A 319 20.82 -17.74 14.19
N GLU A 320 21.03 -16.54 14.74
CA GLU A 320 20.09 -15.86 15.62
C GLU A 320 19.42 -14.70 14.88
N ALA A 321 18.10 -14.61 15.06
CA ALA A 321 17.27 -13.54 14.52
C ALA A 321 17.25 -12.36 15.49
N SER A 322 17.32 -11.15 14.95
CA SER A 322 17.18 -9.89 15.70
C SER A 322 16.40 -8.88 14.88
N GLY A 323 15.70 -7.96 15.52
CA GLY A 323 14.84 -7.02 14.81
C GLY A 323 13.38 -7.47 14.75
N GLY A 324 12.55 -6.71 14.04
CA GLY A 324 11.11 -6.94 14.03
C GLY A 324 10.41 -6.46 15.31
N GLU A 325 11.04 -5.57 16.08
CA GLU A 325 10.40 -4.87 17.19
C GLU A 325 9.83 -3.52 16.73
N PRO A 326 8.73 -3.05 17.34
CA PRO A 326 8.21 -1.71 17.07
C PRO A 326 9.20 -0.66 17.57
N VAL A 327 9.76 0.12 16.66
CA VAL A 327 10.58 1.31 16.97
C VAL A 327 9.67 2.50 17.26
N ARG A 328 8.52 2.55 16.57
CA ARG A 328 7.48 3.55 16.78
C ARG A 328 6.12 2.94 16.50
N ASP A 329 5.18 3.22 17.40
CA ASP A 329 3.78 2.84 17.22
C ASP A 329 3.13 3.58 16.04
N ARG A 330 2.08 2.95 15.50
CA ARG A 330 1.18 3.58 14.54
C ARG A 330 0.54 4.83 15.16
N THR A 331 0.55 5.92 14.41
CA THR A 331 -0.02 7.21 14.84
C THR A 331 -0.92 7.81 13.78
N PRO A 332 -2.02 8.48 14.17
CA PRO A 332 -2.86 9.18 13.21
C PRO A 332 -2.12 10.42 12.65
N VAL A 333 -2.34 10.73 11.38
CA VAL A 333 -1.70 11.87 10.68
C VAL A 333 -2.73 12.80 10.04
N ASP A 334 -2.30 14.02 9.73
CA ASP A 334 -3.13 15.06 9.12
C ASP A 334 -4.42 15.32 9.91
N ARG A 335 -4.22 15.77 11.15
CA ARG A 335 -5.31 16.13 12.06
C ARG A 335 -6.12 17.30 11.49
N LEU A 336 -7.43 17.14 11.42
CA LEU A 336 -8.40 18.17 11.08
C LEU A 336 -9.42 18.31 12.21
N THR A 337 -9.73 19.55 12.59
CA THR A 337 -10.74 19.84 13.61
C THR A 337 -11.88 20.65 13.01
N TYR A 338 -13.11 20.18 13.25
CA TYR A 338 -14.35 20.82 12.83
C TYR A 338 -15.16 21.22 14.06
N CYS A 339 -15.62 22.45 14.07
CA CYS A 339 -16.52 22.97 15.09
C CYS A 339 -17.95 22.89 14.56
N CYS A 340 -18.85 22.21 15.25
CA CYS A 340 -20.18 21.86 14.77
C CYS A 340 -21.29 22.41 15.67
N ILE A 341 -22.47 22.56 15.08
CA ILE A 341 -23.74 22.77 15.79
C ILE A 341 -24.36 21.40 15.99
N GLU A 342 -24.54 20.99 17.24
CA GLU A 342 -25.42 19.86 17.57
C GLU A 342 -26.85 20.39 17.56
N GLU A 343 -27.74 19.75 16.80
CA GLU A 343 -29.17 20.01 16.96
C GLU A 343 -29.63 19.52 18.33
N PRO A 344 -30.55 20.23 19.00
CA PRO A 344 -31.20 19.70 20.19
C PRO A 344 -31.92 18.41 19.80
N ILE A 345 -31.50 17.29 20.40
CA ILE A 345 -32.21 16.02 20.34
C ILE A 345 -33.59 16.29 20.93
N THR A 346 -34.58 16.51 20.06
CA THR A 346 -35.95 16.71 20.53
C THR A 346 -36.51 15.31 20.77
N PRO A 347 -36.87 14.95 22.01
CA PRO A 347 -37.33 13.62 22.37
C PRO A 347 -38.66 13.24 21.70
#